data_AF-T1CDN6-F1
#
_entry.id   AF-T1CDN6-F1
#
_cell.length_a   1.000
_cell.length_b   1.000
_cell.length_c   1.000
_cell.angle_alpha   90.00
_cell.angle_beta   90.00
_cell.angle_gamma   90.00
#
_symmetry.space_group_name_H-M   'P 1'
#
loop_
_entity.id
_entity.type
_entity.pdbx_description
1 polymer ?
#
loop_
_entity_poly.entity_id
_entity_poly.type
_entity_poly.pdbx_seq_one_letter_code
_entity_poly.pdbx_strand_id
1 'polypeptide(L)'
;MARVDTRRFADEAWSTLRLALPLITGQLAAVGMSAVDAVMAGHYSADVLGAVAVGVSLWSLAVVTAIGLMMALPPSVAQLVGAGRRAEIGPLFRQALWLALSMGLLLFAAVHWLAPRWCARCTSIRGCGRR
;
A
#
# COMPACT_ATOMS: atom_id res chain seq x y z
N MET A 1 7.86 -43.46 -3.34
CA MET A 1 8.87 -42.39 -3.53
C MET A 1 9.13 -42.23 -5.01
N ALA A 2 8.34 -41.38 -5.68
CA ALA A 2 8.46 -41.09 -7.10
C ALA A 2 9.76 -40.30 -7.35
N ARG A 3 10.53 -40.67 -8.38
CA ARG A 3 11.75 -39.94 -8.77
C ARG A 3 11.34 -38.53 -9.20
N VAL A 4 11.72 -37.56 -8.39
CA VAL A 4 11.65 -36.13 -8.68
C VAL A 4 12.55 -35.89 -9.90
N ASP A 5 11.93 -35.68 -11.05
CA ASP A 5 12.64 -35.50 -12.32
C ASP A 5 13.22 -34.07 -12.36
N THR A 6 14.50 -33.92 -12.05
CA THR A 6 15.21 -32.65 -11.83
C THR A 6 15.13 -31.70 -13.02
N ARG A 7 14.96 -32.23 -14.25
CA ARG A 7 14.79 -31.43 -15.47
C ARG A 7 13.44 -30.71 -15.51
N ARG A 8 12.37 -31.37 -15.07
CA ARG A 8 11.02 -30.78 -15.02
C ARG A 8 10.93 -29.68 -13.96
N PHE A 9 11.62 -29.87 -12.83
CA PHE A 9 11.77 -28.83 -11.80
C PHE A 9 12.53 -27.59 -12.31
N ALA A 10 13.57 -27.78 -13.12
CA ALA A 10 14.31 -26.66 -13.71
C ALA A 10 13.46 -25.85 -14.69
N ASP A 11 12.65 -26.52 -15.51
CA ASP A 11 11.74 -25.84 -16.47
C ASP A 11 10.60 -25.10 -15.75
N GLU A 12 10.00 -25.70 -14.71
CA GLU A 12 9.00 -25.05 -13.87
C GLU A 12 9.59 -23.86 -13.08
N ALA A 13 10.82 -24.00 -12.57
CA ALA A 13 11.53 -22.91 -11.91
C ALA A 13 11.84 -21.76 -12.88
N TRP A 14 12.24 -22.05 -14.12
CA TRP A 14 12.53 -21.02 -15.13
C TRP A 14 11.27 -20.25 -15.55
N SER A 15 10.14 -20.94 -15.71
CA SER A 15 8.85 -20.28 -16.01
C SER A 15 8.39 -19.36 -14.88
N THR A 16 8.55 -19.79 -13.63
CA THR A 16 8.25 -18.98 -12.44
C THR A 16 9.21 -17.79 -12.32
N LEU A 17 10.50 -17.99 -12.62
CA LEU A 17 11.50 -16.93 -12.58
C LEU A 17 11.22 -15.83 -13.61
N ARG A 18 10.72 -16.19 -14.79
CA ARG A 18 10.33 -15.24 -15.85
C ARG A 18 9.15 -14.35 -15.43
N LEU A 19 8.28 -14.85 -14.56
CA LEU A 19 7.20 -14.07 -13.94
C LEU A 19 7.68 -13.28 -12.70
N ALA A 20 8.64 -13.82 -11.95
CA ALA A 20 9.20 -13.15 -10.77
C ALA A 20 10.11 -11.97 -11.13
N LEU A 21 10.84 -12.02 -12.25
CA LEU A 21 11.73 -10.95 -12.72
C LEU A 21 11.03 -9.57 -12.81
N PRO A 22 9.88 -9.43 -13.51
CA PRO A 22 9.17 -8.16 -13.57
C PRO A 22 8.61 -7.73 -12.21
N LEU A 23 8.22 -8.68 -11.35
CA LEU A 23 7.75 -8.37 -10.01
C LEU A 23 8.88 -7.78 -9.13
N ILE A 24 10.06 -8.39 -9.17
CA ILE A 24 11.25 -7.98 -8.42
C ILE A 24 11.71 -6.58 -8.86
N THR A 25 11.75 -6.34 -10.18
CA THR A 25 12.12 -5.01 -10.71
C THR A 25 11.12 -3.93 -10.29
N GLY A 26 9.81 -4.23 -10.29
CA GLY A 26 8.79 -3.33 -9.76
C GLY A 26 9.00 -3.00 -8.28
N GLN A 27 9.30 -4.01 -7.45
CA GLN A 27 9.57 -3.80 -6.03
C GLN A 27 10.85 -2.98 -5.79
N LEU A 28 11.91 -3.22 -6.55
CA LEU A 28 13.12 -2.41 -6.51
C LEU A 28 12.85 -0.95 -6.87
N ALA A 29 12.04 -0.70 -7.90
CA ALA A 29 11.65 0.66 -8.30
C ALA A 29 10.84 1.36 -7.20
N ALA A 30 9.90 0.65 -6.55
CA ALA A 30 9.10 1.20 -5.46
C ALA A 30 9.96 1.61 -4.24
N VAL A 31 10.95 0.78 -3.88
CA VAL A 31 11.92 1.09 -2.82
C VAL A 31 12.80 2.26 -3.23
N GLY A 32 13.26 2.30 -4.48
CA GLY A 32 14.05 3.40 -5.02
C GLY A 32 13.34 4.74 -4.96
N MET A 33 12.05 4.79 -5.34
CA MET A 33 11.22 5.99 -5.23
C MET A 33 11.15 6.50 -3.79
N SER A 34 10.92 5.60 -2.83
CA SER A 34 10.87 5.96 -1.40
C SER A 34 12.21 6.50 -0.89
N ALA A 35 13.33 5.98 -1.39
CA ALA A 35 14.67 6.46 -1.04
C ALA A 35 14.94 7.86 -1.64
N VAL A 36 14.52 8.09 -2.89
CA VAL A 36 14.63 9.41 -3.54
C VAL A 36 13.81 10.45 -2.80
N ASP A 37 12.60 10.13 -2.37
CA ASP A 37 11.75 11.04 -1.58
C ASP A 37 12.43 11.43 -0.26
N ALA A 38 13.08 10.48 0.42
CA ALA A 38 13.83 10.74 1.64
C ALA A 38 15.08 11.60 1.40
N VAL A 39 15.83 11.33 0.34
CA VAL A 39 17.02 12.12 -0.04
C VAL A 39 16.63 13.54 -0.43
N MET A 40 15.56 13.71 -1.22
CA MET A 40 15.03 15.01 -1.60
C MET A 40 14.59 15.81 -0.38
N ALA A 41 13.84 15.20 0.54
CA ALA A 41 13.39 15.85 1.78
C ALA A 41 14.58 16.22 2.70
N GLY A 42 15.65 15.43 2.70
CA GLY A 42 16.87 15.68 3.48
C GLY A 42 17.68 16.90 3.04
N HIS A 43 17.63 17.26 1.75
CA HIS A 43 18.43 18.37 1.20
C HIS A 43 17.83 19.75 1.48
N TYR A 44 16.52 19.86 1.74
CA TYR A 44 15.82 21.14 1.80
C TYR A 44 15.80 21.83 3.19
N SER A 45 15.80 21.09 4.33
CA SER A 45 16.02 21.54 5.73
C SER A 45 15.34 20.59 6.75
N ALA A 46 15.80 20.55 8.01
CA ALA A 46 15.26 19.68 9.06
C ALA A 46 13.75 19.91 9.37
N ASP A 47 13.26 21.14 9.23
CA ASP A 47 11.82 21.45 9.38
C ASP A 47 10.96 20.84 8.26
N VAL A 48 11.48 20.83 7.03
CA VAL A 48 10.79 20.24 5.86
C VAL A 48 10.77 18.72 5.98
N LEU A 49 11.86 18.13 6.49
CA LEU A 49 11.94 16.69 6.76
C LEU A 49 10.90 16.25 7.81
N GLY A 50 10.67 17.07 8.85
CA GLY A 50 9.62 16.85 9.84
C GLY A 50 8.22 16.87 9.25
N ALA A 51 7.93 17.81 8.33
CA ALA A 51 6.65 17.86 7.63
C ALA A 51 6.44 16.67 6.69
N VAL A 52 7.48 16.25 5.96
CA VAL A 52 7.43 15.09 5.06
C VAL A 52 7.23 13.79 5.85
N ALA A 53 7.89 13.61 7.00
CA ALA A 53 7.72 12.40 7.82
C ALA A 53 6.27 12.22 8.32
N VAL A 54 5.60 13.32 8.68
CA VAL A 54 4.17 13.31 9.02
C VAL A 54 3.34 12.99 7.78
N GLY A 55 3.65 13.59 6.62
CA GLY A 55 3.00 13.29 5.35
C GLY A 55 3.08 11.82 4.95
N VAL A 56 4.26 11.19 5.06
CA VAL A 56 4.49 9.78 4.77
C VAL A 56 3.68 8.87 5.69
N SER A 57 3.55 9.22 6.98
CA SER A 57 2.74 8.45 7.93
C SER A 57 1.26 8.46 7.54
N LEU A 58 0.75 9.61 7.11
CA LEU A 58 -0.63 9.77 6.63
C LEU A 58 -0.85 9.02 5.30
N TRP A 59 0.11 9.13 4.38
CA TRP A 59 0.11 8.42 3.12
C TRP A 59 0.11 6.90 3.31
N SER A 60 0.89 6.39 4.27
CA SER A 60 0.97 4.96 4.58
C SER A 60 -0.39 4.39 5.02
N LEU A 61 -1.14 5.08 5.88
CA LEU A 61 -2.50 4.64 6.25
C LEU A 61 -3.42 4.57 5.01
N ALA A 62 -3.32 5.54 4.11
CA ALA A 62 -4.13 5.56 2.89
C ALA A 62 -3.79 4.38 1.97
N VAL A 63 -2.50 4.14 1.74
CA VAL A 63 -2.00 3.04 0.90
C VAL A 63 -2.39 1.68 1.48
N VAL A 64 -2.16 1.43 2.77
CA VAL A 64 -2.53 0.16 3.42
C VAL A 64 -4.04 -0.11 3.31
N THR A 65 -4.86 0.92 3.51
CA THR A 65 -6.32 0.81 3.36
C THR A 65 -6.72 0.45 1.94
N ALA A 66 -6.12 1.11 0.94
CA ALA A 66 -6.37 0.84 -0.47
C ALA A 66 -5.93 -0.58 -0.88
N ILE A 67 -4.75 -1.01 -0.42
CA ILE A 67 -4.22 -2.36 -0.66
C ILE A 67 -5.15 -3.41 -0.03
N GLY A 68 -5.57 -3.22 1.22
CA GLY A 68 -6.48 -4.14 1.90
C GLY A 68 -7.79 -4.37 1.15
N LEU A 69 -8.35 -3.29 0.60
CA LEU A 69 -9.55 -3.40 -0.22
C LEU A 69 -9.29 -4.06 -1.58
N MET A 70 -8.19 -3.72 -2.26
CA MET A 70 -7.82 -4.37 -3.51
C MET A 70 -7.44 -5.84 -3.35
N MET A 71 -6.98 -6.27 -2.18
CA MET A 71 -6.71 -7.70 -1.89
C MET A 71 -7.99 -8.52 -1.70
N ALA A 72 -9.10 -7.89 -1.30
CA ALA A 72 -10.39 -8.55 -1.14
C ALA A 72 -11.14 -8.78 -2.47
N LEU A 73 -10.88 -7.97 -3.49
CA LEU A 73 -11.55 -8.03 -4.79
C LEU A 73 -11.23 -9.28 -5.64
N PRO A 74 -9.96 -9.70 -5.81
CA PRO A 74 -9.58 -10.86 -6.61
C PRO A 74 -10.27 -12.17 -6.22
N PRO A 75 -10.35 -12.58 -4.94
CA PRO A 75 -11.06 -13.81 -4.58
C PRO A 75 -12.56 -13.72 -4.86
N SER A 76 -13.19 -12.56 -4.62
CA SER A 76 -14.62 -12.36 -4.94
C SER A 76 -14.90 -12.45 -6.44
N VAL A 77 -14.05 -11.84 -7.28
CA VAL A 77 -14.16 -11.94 -8.74
C VAL A 77 -13.89 -13.37 -9.21
N ALA A 78 -12.87 -14.05 -8.65
CA ALA A 78 -12.56 -15.42 -8.99
C ALA A 78 -13.72 -16.38 -8.68
N GLN A 79 -14.41 -16.20 -7.54
CA GLN A 79 -15.61 -17.00 -7.21
C GLN A 79 -16.77 -16.76 -8.18
N LEU A 80 -17.03 -15.51 -8.57
CA LEU A 80 -18.09 -15.17 -9.53
C LEU A 80 -17.79 -15.69 -10.94
N VAL A 81 -16.52 -15.63 -11.36
CA VAL A 81 -16.08 -16.20 -12.63
C VAL A 81 -16.18 -17.72 -12.63
N GLY A 82 -15.80 -18.39 -11.52
CA GLY A 82 -15.93 -19.84 -11.36
C GLY A 82 -17.38 -20.33 -11.32
N ALA A 83 -18.30 -19.52 -10.81
CA ALA A 83 -19.74 -19.81 -10.78
C ALA A 83 -20.49 -19.48 -12.09
N GLY A 84 -19.80 -18.99 -13.12
CA GLY A 84 -20.41 -18.61 -14.42
C GLY A 84 -21.27 -17.33 -14.37
N ARG A 85 -21.38 -16.67 -13.21
CA ARG A 85 -22.24 -15.50 -12.97
C ARG A 85 -21.52 -14.19 -13.28
N ARG A 86 -21.02 -14.05 -14.50
CA ARG A 86 -20.23 -12.87 -14.93
C ARG A 86 -21.01 -11.54 -14.88
N ALA A 87 -22.33 -11.59 -15.00
CA ALA A 87 -23.19 -10.41 -14.95
C ALA A 87 -23.13 -9.65 -13.60
N GLU A 88 -22.76 -10.35 -12.52
CA GLU A 88 -22.69 -9.78 -11.17
C GLU A 88 -21.33 -9.14 -10.82
N ILE A 89 -20.33 -9.29 -11.71
CA ILE A 89 -19.01 -8.67 -11.55
C ILE A 89 -19.12 -7.14 -11.58
N GLY A 90 -19.97 -6.59 -12.46
CA GLY A 90 -20.16 -5.14 -12.59
C GLY A 90 -20.71 -4.49 -11.31
N PRO A 91 -21.86 -4.97 -10.76
CA PRO A 91 -22.39 -4.51 -9.48
C PRO A 91 -21.38 -4.64 -8.32
N LEU A 92 -20.67 -5.76 -8.22
CA LEU A 92 -19.67 -5.98 -7.17
C LEU A 92 -18.52 -4.98 -7.27
N PHE A 93 -18.01 -4.74 -8.48
CA PHE A 93 -16.95 -3.76 -8.71
C PHE A 93 -17.39 -2.34 -8.30
N ARG A 94 -18.62 -1.95 -8.67
CA ARG A 94 -19.18 -0.65 -8.26
C ARG A 94 -19.36 -0.56 -6.73
N GLN A 95 -19.79 -1.63 -6.08
CA GLN A 95 -19.93 -1.67 -4.62
C GLN A 95 -18.56 -1.57 -3.94
N ALA A 96 -17.55 -2.27 -4.45
CA ALA A 96 -16.19 -2.17 -3.96
C ALA A 96 -15.59 -0.78 -4.19
N LEU A 97 -15.89 -0.13 -5.32
CA LEU A 97 -15.49 1.25 -5.58
C LEU A 97 -16.16 2.23 -4.59
N TRP A 98 -17.44 2.04 -4.29
CA TRP A 98 -18.15 2.81 -3.25
C TRP A 98 -17.55 2.58 -1.86
N LEU A 99 -17.18 1.34 -1.53
CA LEU A 99 -16.49 1.01 -0.29
C LEU A 99 -15.10 1.66 -0.22
N ALA A 100 -14.37 1.70 -1.34
CA ALA A 100 -13.06 2.35 -1.45
C ALA A 100 -13.17 3.85 -1.17
N LEU A 101 -14.13 4.49 -1.83
CA LEU A 101 -14.40 5.91 -1.69
C LEU A 101 -14.84 6.26 -0.28
N SER A 102 -15.76 5.48 0.32
CA SER A 102 -16.22 5.74 1.68
C SER A 102 -15.10 5.54 2.71
N MET A 103 -14.31 4.48 2.57
CA MET A 103 -13.17 4.20 3.45
C MET A 103 -12.08 5.27 3.31
N GLY A 104 -11.76 5.70 2.08
CA GLY A 104 -10.80 6.77 1.81
C GLY A 104 -11.25 8.11 2.38
N LEU A 105 -12.54 8.45 2.22
CA LEU A 105 -13.12 9.67 2.79
C LEU A 105 -13.14 9.63 4.32
N LEU A 106 -13.46 8.47 4.91
CA LEU A 106 -13.43 8.28 6.36
C LEU A 106 -12.02 8.44 6.92
N LEU A 107 -11.02 7.93 6.20
CA LEU A 107 -9.62 8.09 6.55
C LEU A 107 -9.17 9.55 6.43
N PHE A 108 -9.53 10.23 5.35
CA PHE A 108 -9.26 11.66 5.15
C PHE A 108 -9.88 12.51 6.27
N ALA A 109 -11.14 12.23 6.61
CA ALA A 109 -11.81 12.88 7.74
C ALA A 109 -11.07 12.58 9.05
N ALA A 110 -10.75 11.32 9.34
CA ALA A 110 -10.05 10.93 10.56
C ALA A 110 -8.72 11.68 10.70
N VAL A 111 -7.95 11.80 9.62
CA VAL A 111 -6.71 12.58 9.56
C VAL A 111 -6.96 14.06 9.83
N HIS A 112 -7.96 14.66 9.17
CA HIS A 112 -8.31 16.06 9.38
C HIS A 112 -8.74 16.36 10.82
N TRP A 113 -9.43 15.42 11.48
CA TRP A 113 -9.84 15.55 12.89
C TRP A 113 -8.71 15.28 13.89
N LEU A 114 -7.77 14.39 13.57
CA LEU A 114 -6.62 14.08 14.45
C LEU A 114 -5.49 15.11 14.33
N ALA A 115 -5.21 15.64 13.14
CA ALA A 115 -4.16 16.64 12.92
C ALA A 115 -4.20 17.83 13.91
N PRO A 116 -5.34 18.51 14.16
CA PRO A 116 -5.41 19.59 15.15
C PRO A 116 -5.19 19.09 16.59
N ARG A 117 -5.55 17.84 16.89
CA ARG A 117 -5.41 17.24 18.23
C ARG A 117 -3.98 16.78 18.53
N TRP A 118 -3.27 16.30 17.51
CA TRP A 118 -1.86 15.88 17.61
C TRP A 118 -0.92 17.07 17.66
N CYS A 119 -1.18 18.13 16.89
CA CYS A 119 -0.40 19.36 16.97
C CYS A 119 -0.51 20.02 18.35
N ALA A 120 -1.73 20.07 18.92
CA ALA A 120 -1.94 20.55 20.29
C ALA A 120 -1.22 19.70 21.36
N ARG A 121 -1.03 18.39 21.13
CA ARG A 121 -0.39 17.48 22.09
C ARG A 121 1.14 17.44 21.95
N CYS A 122 1.70 17.59 20.76
CA CYS A 122 3.16 17.61 20.55
C CYS A 122 3.83 18.93 20.98
N THR A 123 3.14 20.07 20.92
CA THR A 123 3.66 21.34 21.47
C THR A 123 3.85 21.27 22.99
N SER A 124 3.07 20.44 23.69
CA SER A 124 3.23 20.21 25.13
C SER A 124 4.48 19.40 25.50
N ILE A 125 5.05 18.60 24.59
CA ILE A 125 6.15 17.67 24.90
C ILE A 125 7.51 18.27 24.52
N ARG A 126 7.58 19.07 23.44
CA ARG A 126 8.82 19.75 23.03
C ARG A 126 9.25 20.92 23.93
N GLY A 127 8.38 21.36 24.86
CA GLY A 127 8.71 22.37 25.86
C GLY A 127 9.50 21.87 27.09
N CYS A 128 9.68 20.55 27.25
CA CYS A 128 10.28 19.97 28.47
C CYS A 128 11.74 19.51 28.30
N GLY A 129 12.37 19.74 27.14
CA GLY A 129 13.71 19.25 26.80
C GLY A 129 14.73 20.34 26.45
N ARG A 130 14.50 21.57 26.91
CA ARG A 130 15.44 22.71 26.74
C ARG A 130 15.63 23.44 28.08
N ARG A 131 16.02 22.71 29.11
CA ARG A 131 16.77 23.20 30.27
C ARG A 131 17.86 22.20 30.59
#